data_AF-A0ABD0YY67-F1
#
_entry.id   AF-A0ABD0YY67-F1
#
_cell.length_a   1.000
_cell.length_b   1.000
_cell.length_c   1.000
_cell.angle_alpha   90.00
_cell.angle_beta   90.00
_cell.angle_gamma   90.00
#
_symmetry.space_group_name_H-M   'P 1'
#
loop_
_entity.id
_entity.type
_entity.pdbx_description
1 polymer ?
#
loop_
_entity_poly.entity_id
_entity_poly.type
_entity_poly.pdbx_seq_one_letter_code
_entity_poly.pdbx_strand_id
1 'polypeptide(L)'
;MADRLLDDTRNFLENFNPNTSERENRKLTRMIYQQSVRNRSRPYDEKGLVNGSGEDLCDCRRPDCPGCFFPCKKCSSDKCGPVCRANRKFVYKYLLTPTSGNTPVDIDEDPVRDRYYRRLTRKE
;
A
#
# COMPACT_ATOMS: atom_id res chain seq x y z
N MET A 1 36.00 -32.17 29.67
CA MET A 1 35.64 -31.60 28.34
C MET A 1 34.44 -32.30 27.70
N ALA A 2 34.15 -33.57 28.00
CA ALA A 2 32.97 -34.29 27.48
C ALA A 2 31.63 -33.90 28.15
N ASP A 3 31.66 -33.29 29.34
CA ASP A 3 30.47 -33.05 30.17
C ASP A 3 29.61 -31.86 29.71
N ARG A 4 30.19 -30.91 28.95
CA ARG A 4 29.47 -29.75 28.39
C ARG A 4 28.60 -30.09 27.18
N LEU A 5 28.90 -31.20 26.49
CA LEU A 5 28.26 -31.54 25.21
C LEU A 5 26.90 -32.23 25.39
N LEU A 6 26.65 -32.83 26.56
CA LEU A 6 25.37 -33.46 26.91
C LEU A 6 24.35 -32.44 27.41
N ASP A 7 24.80 -31.32 28.01
CA ASP A 7 23.94 -30.26 28.54
C ASP A 7 23.26 -29.47 27.40
N ASP A 8 24.00 -29.22 26.30
CA ASP A 8 23.47 -28.57 25.09
C ASP A 8 22.34 -29.38 24.42
N THR A 9 22.35 -30.71 24.55
CA THR A 9 21.31 -31.58 23.96
C THR A 9 20.02 -31.64 24.78
N ARG A 10 20.11 -31.49 26.11
CA ARG A 10 18.94 -31.49 27.01
C ARG A 10 18.15 -30.19 26.92
N ASN A 11 18.86 -29.09 26.72
CA ASN A 11 18.29 -27.74 26.62
C ASN A 11 17.58 -27.47 25.27
N PHE A 12 17.85 -28.29 24.25
CA PHE A 12 17.28 -28.16 22.89
C PHE A 12 15.77 -28.48 22.85
N LEU A 13 15.30 -29.49 23.59
CA LEU A 13 13.87 -29.84 23.62
C LEU A 13 13.05 -28.98 24.59
N GLU A 14 13.64 -28.53 25.71
CA GLU A 14 12.91 -27.74 26.72
C GLU A 14 12.49 -26.35 26.21
N ASN A 15 13.26 -25.76 25.29
CA ASN A 15 12.98 -24.43 24.72
C ASN A 15 12.46 -24.47 23.28
N PHE A 16 12.17 -25.65 22.72
CA PHE A 16 11.65 -25.75 21.36
C PHE A 16 10.17 -25.37 21.31
N ASN A 17 9.91 -24.11 20.94
CA ASN A 17 8.55 -23.64 20.69
C ASN A 17 8.32 -23.52 19.18
N PRO A 18 7.44 -24.36 18.59
CA PRO A 18 7.20 -24.41 17.15
C PRO A 18 6.66 -23.08 16.59
N ASN A 19 6.01 -22.26 17.41
CA ASN A 19 5.44 -20.97 17.02
C ASN A 19 6.43 -19.79 17.07
N THR A 20 7.57 -19.95 17.77
CA THR A 20 8.60 -18.91 17.91
C THR A 20 9.94 -19.31 17.33
N SER A 21 9.97 -20.39 16.54
CA SER A 21 11.19 -20.83 15.87
C SER A 21 11.76 -19.72 14.99
N GLU A 22 13.09 -19.70 14.81
CA GLU A 22 13.72 -18.74 13.88
C GLU A 22 13.10 -18.78 12.48
N ARG A 23 12.68 -19.97 12.03
CA ARG A 23 11.99 -20.15 10.76
C ARG A 23 10.66 -19.40 10.75
N GLU A 24 9.83 -19.57 11.77
CA GLU A 24 8.55 -18.86 11.87
C GLU A 24 8.77 -17.35 12.00
N ASN A 25 9.74 -16.91 12.79
CA ASN A 25 10.10 -15.49 12.86
C ASN A 25 10.52 -14.91 11.51
N ARG A 26 11.34 -15.65 10.72
CA ARG A 26 11.71 -15.23 9.35
C ARG A 26 10.50 -15.13 8.42
N LYS A 27 9.52 -16.04 8.54
CA LYS A 27 8.27 -15.98 7.77
C LYS A 27 7.43 -14.77 8.17
N LEU A 28 7.22 -14.55 9.47
CA LEU A 28 6.45 -13.42 10.00
C LEU A 28 7.05 -12.08 9.56
N THR A 29 8.36 -11.90 9.73
CA THR A 29 9.06 -10.68 9.31
C THR A 29 8.90 -10.42 7.82
N ARG A 30 8.99 -11.47 6.98
CA ARG A 30 8.76 -11.36 5.53
C ARG A 30 7.33 -10.92 5.23
N MET A 31 6.33 -11.49 5.90
CA MET A 31 4.92 -11.13 5.71
C MET A 31 4.66 -9.68 6.10
N ILE A 32 5.16 -9.25 7.27
CA ILE A 32 5.02 -7.87 7.76
C ILE A 32 5.68 -6.88 6.79
N TYR A 33 6.89 -7.19 6.31
CA TYR A 33 7.57 -6.35 5.32
C TYR A 33 6.78 -6.25 4.01
N GLN A 34 6.27 -7.37 3.47
CA GLN A 34 5.46 -7.34 2.26
C GLN A 34 4.17 -6.54 2.45
N GLN A 35 3.53 -6.66 3.62
CA GLN A 35 2.33 -5.90 3.94
C GLN A 35 2.62 -4.40 4.08
N SER A 36 3.73 -4.02 4.70
CA SER A 36 4.14 -2.61 4.83
C SER A 36 4.44 -1.97 3.47
N VAL A 37 5.13 -2.69 2.57
CA VAL A 37 5.38 -2.23 1.20
C VAL A 37 4.08 -2.06 0.42
N ARG A 38 3.15 -3.02 0.54
CA ARG A 38 1.82 -2.92 -0.09
C ARG A 38 1.03 -1.73 0.43
N ASN A 39 1.06 -1.48 1.74
CA ASN A 39 0.35 -0.36 2.34
C ASN A 39 0.94 0.98 1.93
N ARG A 40 2.27 1.12 1.89
CA ARG A 40 2.94 2.34 1.39
C ARG A 40 2.65 2.65 -0.08
N SER A 41 2.41 1.61 -0.89
CA SER A 41 2.04 1.78 -2.30
C SER A 41 0.57 2.16 -2.51
N ARG A 42 -0.29 2.05 -1.49
CA ARG A 42 -1.70 2.45 -1.61
C ARG A 42 -1.78 3.97 -1.47
N PRO A 43 -2.63 4.63 -2.28
CA PRO A 43 -2.80 6.07 -2.18
C PRO A 43 -3.65 6.49 -0.97
N TYR A 44 -4.53 5.62 -0.50
CA TYR A 44 -5.35 5.85 0.67
C TYR A 44 -5.18 4.71 1.68
N ASP A 45 -5.33 5.05 2.95
CA ASP A 45 -5.39 4.08 4.05
C ASP A 45 -6.76 3.37 4.11
N GLU A 46 -6.93 2.51 5.11
CA GLU A 46 -8.18 1.75 5.30
C GLU A 46 -9.37 2.64 5.72
N LYS A 47 -9.11 3.83 6.24
CA LYS A 47 -10.11 4.84 6.59
C LYS A 47 -10.46 5.73 5.39
N GLY A 48 -9.73 5.63 4.29
CA GLY A 48 -9.89 6.47 3.10
C GLY A 48 -9.17 7.80 3.16
N LEU A 49 -8.21 7.97 4.08
CA LEU A 49 -7.33 9.13 4.21
C LEU A 49 -6.12 8.98 3.28
N VAL A 50 -5.61 10.09 2.76
CA VAL A 50 -4.43 10.09 1.88
C VAL A 50 -3.20 9.59 2.65
N ASN A 51 -2.53 8.57 2.12
CA ASN A 51 -1.29 8.08 2.72
C ASN A 51 -0.18 9.15 2.62
N GLY A 52 0.45 9.45 3.76
CA GLY A 52 1.50 10.48 3.88
C GLY A 52 0.99 11.75 4.53
N SER A 53 -0.06 12.39 4.00
CA SER A 53 -0.63 13.62 4.58
C SER A 53 -1.71 13.37 5.65
N GLY A 54 -2.42 12.23 5.58
CA GLY A 54 -3.51 11.91 6.50
C GLY A 54 -4.80 12.70 6.24
N GLU A 55 -4.89 13.44 5.14
CA GLU A 55 -6.03 14.28 4.81
C GLU A 55 -7.18 13.49 4.15
N ASP A 56 -8.42 13.89 4.40
CA ASP A 56 -9.61 13.31 3.77
C ASP A 56 -10.01 14.04 2.47
N LEU A 57 -9.15 13.97 1.46
CA LEU A 57 -9.41 14.62 0.16
C LEU A 57 -10.22 13.73 -0.79
N CYS A 58 -11.24 14.33 -1.42
CA CYS A 58 -11.96 13.74 -2.55
C CYS A 58 -11.04 13.67 -3.79
N ASP A 59 -11.44 12.87 -4.78
CA ASP A 59 -10.67 12.68 -6.02
C ASP A 59 -10.55 13.95 -6.87
N CYS A 60 -11.42 14.92 -6.63
CA CYS A 60 -11.31 16.25 -7.23
C CYS A 60 -10.26 17.15 -6.55
N ARG A 61 -9.60 16.69 -5.48
CA ARG A 61 -8.55 17.40 -4.74
C ARG A 61 -8.93 18.82 -4.28
N ARG A 62 -10.21 19.08 -4.04
CA ARG A 62 -10.68 20.33 -3.45
C ARG A 62 -10.81 20.16 -1.93
N PRO A 63 -10.26 21.06 -1.11
CA PRO A 63 -10.24 20.92 0.35
C PRO A 63 -11.65 20.84 0.95
N ASP A 64 -12.58 21.64 0.44
CA ASP A 64 -13.96 21.73 0.96
C ASP A 64 -14.95 20.86 0.18
N CYS A 65 -14.48 19.80 -0.48
CA CYS A 65 -15.37 18.93 -1.23
C CYS A 65 -16.17 18.02 -0.28
N PRO A 66 -17.51 18.11 -0.24
CA PRO A 66 -18.32 17.17 0.52
C PRO A 66 -18.24 15.74 -0.06
N GLY A 67 -18.08 15.65 -1.37
CA GLY A 67 -18.06 14.41 -2.16
C GLY A 67 -18.52 14.72 -3.58
N CYS A 68 -17.95 14.04 -4.58
CA CYS A 68 -18.34 14.19 -5.99
C CYS A 68 -19.20 13.02 -6.49
N PHE A 69 -19.37 11.98 -5.69
CA PHE A 69 -19.94 10.71 -6.10
C PHE A 69 -21.09 10.31 -5.19
N PHE A 70 -21.86 9.32 -5.63
CA PHE A 70 -22.90 8.71 -4.80
C PHE A 70 -22.30 7.96 -3.59
N PRO A 71 -23.07 7.81 -2.50
CA PRO A 71 -22.61 7.12 -1.30
C PRO A 71 -22.03 5.74 -1.61
N CYS A 72 -20.79 5.51 -1.16
CA CYS A 72 -20.14 4.24 -1.35
C CYS A 72 -20.90 3.11 -0.64
N LYS A 73 -21.22 2.03 -1.33
CA LYS A 73 -21.87 0.85 -0.70
C LYS A 73 -21.02 0.17 0.39
N LYS A 74 -19.72 0.48 0.49
CA LYS A 74 -18.79 -0.16 1.44
C LYS A 74 -18.54 0.67 2.70
N CYS A 75 -18.36 1.98 2.55
CA CYS A 75 -18.00 2.89 3.66
C CYS A 75 -18.94 4.09 3.77
N SER A 76 -20.00 4.15 2.96
CA SER A 76 -21.01 5.22 2.92
C SER A 76 -20.48 6.63 2.62
N SER A 77 -19.21 6.76 2.22
CA SER A 77 -18.61 8.05 1.84
C SER A 77 -18.97 8.45 0.41
N ASP A 78 -19.31 9.71 0.22
CA ASP A 78 -19.59 10.35 -1.09
C ASP A 78 -18.30 10.77 -1.84
N LYS A 79 -17.14 10.51 -1.24
CA LYS A 79 -15.82 10.80 -1.82
C LYS A 79 -15.24 9.60 -2.58
N CYS A 80 -15.91 8.46 -2.53
CA CYS A 80 -15.47 7.28 -3.27
C CYS A 80 -16.00 7.33 -4.70
N GLY A 81 -15.09 7.22 -5.68
CA GLY A 81 -15.48 6.97 -7.06
C GLY A 81 -16.11 5.58 -7.27
N PRO A 82 -16.02 5.01 -8.49
CA PRO A 82 -16.56 3.69 -8.81
C PRO A 82 -16.03 2.56 -7.91
N VAL A 83 -14.83 2.75 -7.36
CA VAL A 83 -14.19 1.85 -6.41
C VAL A 83 -13.87 2.63 -5.14
N CYS A 84 -14.19 2.03 -3.98
CA CYS A 84 -13.91 2.60 -2.67
C CYS A 84 -12.44 3.03 -2.53
N ARG A 85 -12.19 4.25 -2.02
CA ARG A 85 -10.85 4.80 -1.79
C ARG A 85 -10.00 3.87 -0.93
N ALA A 86 -10.60 3.30 0.12
CA ALA A 86 -9.93 2.35 0.99
C ALA A 86 -9.45 1.09 0.25
N ASN A 87 -10.06 0.66 -0.87
CA ASN A 87 -9.75 -0.64 -1.49
C ASN A 87 -9.06 -0.56 -2.85
N ARG A 88 -8.72 0.63 -3.35
CA ARG A 88 -8.10 0.80 -4.68
C ARG A 88 -6.60 1.10 -4.60
N LYS A 89 -5.92 0.90 -5.73
CA LYS A 89 -4.46 1.08 -5.88
C LYS A 89 -4.09 2.20 -6.86
N PHE A 90 -5.05 3.04 -7.24
CA PHE A 90 -4.87 4.11 -8.21
C PHE A 90 -5.42 5.43 -7.67
N VAL A 91 -4.92 6.52 -8.25
CA VAL A 91 -5.42 7.88 -8.06
C VAL A 91 -5.84 8.47 -9.39
N TYR A 92 -6.85 9.32 -9.38
CA TYR A 92 -7.16 10.14 -10.55
C TYR A 92 -6.07 11.22 -10.71
N LYS A 93 -5.52 11.31 -11.92
CA LYS A 93 -4.45 12.27 -12.24
C LYS A 93 -5.01 13.59 -12.75
N TYR A 94 -6.04 13.53 -13.60
CA TYR A 94 -6.68 14.68 -14.19
C TYR A 94 -8.19 14.51 -14.19
N LEU A 95 -8.90 15.61 -13.97
CA LEU A 95 -10.31 15.72 -14.24
C LEU A 95 -10.48 16.47 -15.55
N LEU A 96 -10.96 15.79 -16.58
CA LEU A 96 -11.33 16.41 -17.84
C LEU A 96 -12.76 16.95 -17.69
N THR A 97 -12.89 18.23 -17.38
CA THR A 97 -14.19 18.92 -17.45
C THR A 97 -14.33 19.58 -18.82
N PRO A 98 -15.53 19.64 -19.41
CA PRO A 98 -15.74 20.27 -20.73
C PRO A 98 -15.37 21.76 -20.77
N THR A 99 -15.19 22.41 -19.62
CA THR A 99 -15.03 23.86 -19.49
C THR A 99 -13.61 24.33 -19.17
N SER A 100 -12.67 23.44 -18.82
CA SER A 100 -11.27 23.83 -18.67
C SER A 100 -10.51 23.46 -19.94
N GLY A 101 -10.17 24.47 -20.73
CA GLY A 101 -9.27 24.32 -21.87
C GLY A 101 -8.00 23.56 -21.45
N ASN A 102 -7.52 22.73 -22.36
CA ASN A 102 -6.32 21.92 -22.18
C ASN A 102 -5.12 22.81 -21.81
N THR A 103 -4.80 22.93 -20.53
CA THR A 103 -3.47 23.32 -20.08
C THR A 103 -2.77 22.06 -19.57
N PRO A 104 -1.63 21.66 -20.15
CA PRO A 104 -0.78 20.66 -19.57
C PRO A 104 -0.28 21.20 -18.23
N VAL A 105 -0.83 20.70 -17.13
CA VAL A 105 -0.23 20.88 -15.82
C VAL A 105 1.00 19.98 -15.81
N ASP A 106 2.17 20.61 -15.81
CA ASP A 106 3.48 20.00 -15.70
C ASP A 106 3.46 18.97 -14.55
N ILE A 107 3.61 17.71 -14.92
CA ILE A 107 3.80 16.63 -13.96
C ILE A 107 5.30 16.57 -13.76
N ASP A 108 5.76 16.85 -12.55
CA ASP A 108 7.09 16.46 -12.12
C ASP A 108 7.28 14.96 -12.41
N GLU A 109 8.30 14.64 -13.22
CA GLU A 109 8.71 13.31 -13.64
C GLU A 109 8.89 12.37 -12.44
N ASP A 110 7.89 11.52 -12.16
CA ASP A 110 7.97 10.50 -11.11
C ASP A 110 8.89 9.33 -11.57
N PRO A 111 10.07 9.16 -10.95
CA PRO A 111 11.10 8.21 -11.39
C PRO A 111 10.71 6.74 -11.17
N VAL A 112 9.59 6.45 -10.51
CA VAL A 112 9.15 5.06 -10.24
C VAL A 112 8.58 4.38 -11.51
N ARG A 113 8.27 5.13 -12.57
CA ARG A 113 7.68 4.61 -13.83
C ARG A 113 8.66 3.87 -14.75
N ASP A 114 9.97 3.95 -14.55
CA ASP A 114 10.94 3.47 -15.54
C ASP A 114 11.06 1.93 -15.61
N ARG A 115 10.89 1.20 -14.48
CA ARG A 115 11.02 -0.28 -14.50
C ARG A 115 9.88 -1.02 -15.18
N TYR A 116 8.66 -0.48 -15.12
CA TYR A 116 7.49 -1.14 -15.72
C TYR A 116 7.48 -0.97 -17.24
N TYR A 117 7.78 0.22 -17.75
CA TYR A 117 7.78 0.50 -19.19
C TYR A 117 9.00 -0.08 -19.93
N ARG A 118 10.19 -0.17 -19.31
CA ARG A 118 11.36 -0.85 -19.92
C ARG A 118 11.17 -2.35 -20.19
N ARG A 119 10.26 -3.03 -19.49
CA ARG A 119 9.95 -4.46 -19.76
C ARG A 119 9.04 -4.65 -20.96
N LEU A 120 8.24 -3.65 -21.32
CA LEU A 120 7.31 -3.73 -22.44
C LEU A 120 8.01 -3.43 -23.78
N THR A 121 9.07 -2.62 -23.78
CA THR A 121 9.81 -2.21 -24.98
C THR A 121 11.00 -3.10 -25.35
N ARG A 122 11.17 -4.27 -24.72
CA ARG A 122 12.21 -5.27 -25.04
C ARG A 122 11.67 -6.49 -25.79
N LYS A 123 10.46 -6.42 -26.34
CA LYS A 123 9.83 -7.50 -27.12
C LYS A 123 9.80 -7.22 -28.62
N GLU A 124 10.73 -6.42 -29.11
CA GLU A 124 11.04 -6.29 -30.55
C GLU A 124 12.50 -6.67 -30.76
#